data_AF-A0A9E1S7E4-F1
#
_entry.id   AF-A0A9E1S7E4-F1
#
_cell.length_a   1.000
_cell.length_b   1.000
_cell.length_c   1.000
_cell.angle_alpha   90.00
_cell.angle_beta   90.00
_cell.angle_gamma   90.00
#
_symmetry.space_group_name_H-M   'P 1'
#
loop_
_entity.id
_entity.type
_entity.pdbx_description
1 polymer ?
#
loop_
_entity_poly.entity_id
_entity_poly.type
_entity_poly.pdbx_seq_one_letter_code
_entity_poly.pdbx_strand_id
1 'polypeptide(L)'
;MRPARLLFTLGLSLTLAGCHDPSPTTPENSPIETLADEYLAAWMEQDSLMGTYYSIAGSRHDRLPDNSLAGLTAWQQQEDAWLARLETIEKPTEVGSRNWVTYGLLKDKLDASLALRVCRNELWQASTTTSWHTWVPFVFDLQPVETPELRAQALTRLAAMPAYIDNEIMNLREGLILGYSAPRVTVEAVPHQVRSLIGRDSIFLGPSQRTND
;
A
#
# COMPACT_ATOMS: atom_id res chain seq x y z
N MET A 1 -48.05 52.56 64.83
CA MET A 1 -47.08 51.51 65.20
C MET A 1 -47.42 50.24 64.42
N ARG A 2 -46.54 49.83 63.48
CA ARG A 2 -46.34 48.55 62.73
C ARG A 2 -47.55 47.67 62.28
N PRO A 3 -47.43 46.83 61.21
CA PRO A 3 -46.40 46.76 60.15
C PRO A 3 -46.93 46.54 58.71
N ALA A 4 -46.04 46.80 57.74
CA ALA A 4 -46.15 46.42 56.33
C ALA A 4 -45.86 44.91 56.12
N ARG A 5 -46.54 44.28 55.16
CA ARG A 5 -46.28 42.90 54.70
C ARG A 5 -45.57 42.94 53.35
N LEU A 6 -44.34 42.43 53.30
CA LEU A 6 -43.61 42.11 52.06
C LEU A 6 -44.12 40.79 51.47
N LEU A 7 -44.39 40.77 50.17
CA LEU A 7 -44.63 39.57 49.37
C LEU A 7 -43.30 39.12 48.75
N PHE A 8 -42.86 37.90 49.06
CA PHE A 8 -41.69 37.24 48.47
C PHE A 8 -42.19 36.28 47.39
N THR A 9 -41.82 36.49 46.13
CA THR A 9 -42.04 35.57 45.01
C THR A 9 -40.83 34.64 44.87
N LEU A 10 -41.07 33.34 45.02
CA LEU A 10 -40.07 32.27 44.92
C LEU A 10 -39.97 31.81 43.46
N GLY A 11 -38.81 32.00 42.83
CA GLY A 11 -38.50 31.48 41.49
C GLY A 11 -37.95 30.06 41.57
N LEU A 12 -38.59 29.12 40.87
CA LEU A 12 -38.20 27.71 40.78
C LEU A 12 -37.32 27.50 39.53
N SER A 13 -36.01 27.34 39.72
CA SER A 13 -35.07 27.06 38.62
C SER A 13 -34.90 25.55 38.43
N LEU A 14 -35.43 25.00 37.33
CA LEU A 14 -35.18 23.63 36.88
C LEU A 14 -33.79 23.55 36.22
N THR A 15 -32.86 22.83 36.83
CA THR A 15 -31.57 22.48 36.21
C THR A 15 -31.67 21.14 35.51
N LEU A 16 -31.64 21.14 34.17
CA LEU A 16 -31.47 19.95 33.33
C LEU A 16 -30.01 19.47 33.46
N ALA A 17 -29.80 18.37 34.19
CA ALA A 17 -28.54 17.64 34.17
C ALA A 17 -28.47 16.80 32.89
N GLY A 18 -27.77 17.28 31.87
CA GLY A 18 -27.45 16.49 30.69
C GLY A 18 -26.40 15.43 31.04
N CYS A 19 -26.76 14.15 30.93
CA CYS A 19 -25.78 13.08 30.92
C CYS A 19 -24.96 13.22 29.63
N HIS A 20 -23.68 13.60 29.78
CA HIS A 20 -22.71 13.55 28.70
C HIS A 20 -22.12 12.13 28.70
N ASP A 21 -22.57 11.28 27.79
CA ASP A 21 -21.88 10.01 27.55
C ASP A 21 -20.48 10.34 27.03
N PRO A 22 -19.41 9.89 27.71
CA PRO A 22 -18.06 10.08 27.19
C PRO A 22 -17.97 9.42 25.82
N SER A 23 -17.49 10.17 24.83
CA SER A 23 -17.23 9.62 23.50
C SER A 23 -16.32 8.38 23.63
N PRO A 24 -16.60 7.29 22.89
CA PRO A 24 -15.76 6.10 22.96
C PRO A 24 -14.32 6.49 22.63
N THR A 25 -13.44 6.35 23.61
CA THR A 25 -12.02 6.61 23.45
C THR A 25 -11.48 5.50 22.57
N THR A 26 -11.04 5.82 21.35
CA THR A 26 -10.30 4.85 20.53
C THR A 26 -9.13 4.34 21.37
N PRO A 27 -9.02 3.03 21.62
CA PRO A 27 -7.91 2.49 22.40
C PRO A 27 -6.60 2.95 21.77
N GLU A 28 -5.67 3.43 22.61
CA GLU A 28 -4.32 3.76 22.17
C GLU A 28 -3.67 2.50 21.58
N ASN A 29 -3.07 2.63 20.39
CA ASN A 29 -2.42 1.50 19.71
C ASN A 29 -1.27 0.98 20.57
N SER A 30 -1.17 -0.34 20.70
CA SER A 30 -0.01 -0.93 21.38
C SER A 30 1.28 -0.70 20.57
N PRO A 31 2.47 -0.85 21.16
CA PRO A 31 3.73 -0.74 20.41
C PRO A 31 3.82 -1.68 19.19
N ILE A 32 3.16 -2.85 19.25
CA ILE A 32 3.08 -3.82 18.15
C ILE A 32 2.22 -3.26 17.02
N GLU A 33 1.08 -2.66 17.37
CA GLU A 33 0.16 -2.07 16.40
C GLU A 33 0.73 -0.81 15.76
N THR A 34 1.40 0.05 16.54
CA THR A 34 2.13 1.19 15.99
C THR A 34 3.17 0.73 14.97
N LEU A 35 3.93 -0.33 15.26
CA LEU A 35 4.92 -0.85 14.31
C LEU A 35 4.26 -1.44 13.04
N ALA A 36 3.12 -2.10 13.18
CA ALA A 36 2.35 -2.62 12.05
C ALA A 36 1.77 -1.50 11.19
N ASP A 37 1.28 -0.42 11.80
CA ASP A 37 0.79 0.77 11.09
C ASP A 37 1.92 1.49 10.35
N GLU A 38 3.09 1.63 10.98
CA GLU A 38 4.30 2.16 10.34
C GLU A 38 4.69 1.33 9.10
N TYR A 39 4.74 0.00 9.26
CA TYR A 39 5.03 -0.93 8.16
C TYR A 39 4.00 -0.79 7.03
N LEU A 40 2.71 -0.81 7.37
CA LEU A 40 1.63 -0.73 6.39
C LEU A 40 1.67 0.60 5.61
N ALA A 41 1.89 1.71 6.31
CA ALA A 41 2.01 3.02 5.67
C ALA A 41 3.20 3.07 4.71
N ALA A 42 4.34 2.52 5.10
CA ALA A 42 5.52 2.47 4.24
C ALA A 42 5.33 1.51 3.06
N TRP A 43 4.70 0.35 3.28
CA TRP A 43 4.38 -0.60 2.22
C TRP A 43 3.42 0.00 1.19
N MET A 44 2.46 0.83 1.61
CA MET A 44 1.55 1.52 0.68
C MET A 44 2.25 2.55 -0.22
N GLU A 45 3.35 3.12 0.25
CA GLU A 45 4.18 3.99 -0.58
C GLU A 45 5.13 3.17 -1.48
N GLN A 46 5.74 2.12 -0.94
CA GLN A 46 6.65 1.26 -1.70
C GLN A 46 5.93 0.54 -2.85
N ASP A 47 4.77 -0.05 -2.58
CA ASP A 47 3.90 -0.69 -3.56
C ASP A 47 2.75 0.26 -3.95
N SER A 48 3.12 1.39 -4.57
CA SER A 48 2.22 2.49 -4.90
C SER A 48 1.07 2.15 -5.86
N LEU A 49 0.99 0.91 -6.34
CA LEU A 49 -0.13 0.41 -7.14
C LEU A 49 -1.26 -0.12 -6.29
N MET A 50 -0.99 -0.56 -5.06
CA MET A 50 -1.96 -1.24 -4.21
C MET A 50 -3.13 -0.34 -3.79
N GLY A 51 -2.91 0.97 -3.62
CA GLY A 51 -4.00 1.91 -3.38
C GLY A 51 -5.03 1.95 -4.52
N THR A 52 -4.56 1.75 -5.75
CA THR A 52 -5.45 1.60 -6.93
C THR A 52 -6.07 0.21 -6.97
N TYR A 53 -5.26 -0.83 -6.79
CA TYR A 53 -5.69 -2.22 -6.87
C TYR A 53 -6.80 -2.57 -5.87
N TYR A 54 -6.66 -2.11 -4.61
CA TYR A 54 -7.65 -2.32 -3.56
C TYR A 54 -8.75 -1.27 -3.50
N SER A 55 -8.76 -0.30 -4.43
CA SER A 55 -9.74 0.81 -4.44
C SER A 55 -9.79 1.58 -3.12
N ILE A 56 -8.62 1.84 -2.51
CA ILE A 56 -8.52 2.55 -1.24
C ILE A 56 -8.82 4.03 -1.49
N ALA A 57 -9.89 4.53 -0.87
CA ALA A 57 -10.31 5.92 -0.98
C ALA A 57 -9.21 6.90 -0.57
N GLY A 58 -9.01 7.97 -1.35
CA GLY A 58 -7.99 8.99 -1.08
C GLY A 58 -6.55 8.60 -1.43
N SER A 59 -6.34 7.41 -2.01
CA SER A 59 -5.02 7.00 -2.50
C SER A 59 -4.52 7.87 -3.64
N ARG A 60 -3.20 7.90 -3.80
CA ARG A 60 -2.54 8.44 -4.98
C ARG A 60 -2.54 7.40 -6.11
N HIS A 61 -2.86 7.83 -7.32
CA HIS A 61 -2.91 6.96 -8.50
C HIS A 61 -1.88 7.37 -9.59
N ASP A 62 -0.91 8.21 -9.25
CA ASP A 62 0.07 8.77 -10.20
C ASP A 62 1.43 8.05 -10.20
N ARG A 63 1.63 7.09 -9.29
CA ARG A 63 2.94 6.48 -9.04
C ARG A 63 3.04 5.03 -9.53
N LEU A 64 4.27 4.62 -9.82
CA LEU A 64 4.72 3.23 -9.98
C LEU A 64 5.71 2.91 -8.85
N PRO A 65 5.86 1.64 -8.44
CA PRO A 65 6.87 1.23 -7.46
C PRO A 65 8.28 1.52 -7.99
N ASP A 66 9.22 1.87 -7.11
CA ASP A 66 10.64 1.90 -7.46
C ASP A 66 11.17 0.47 -7.54
N ASN A 67 11.26 -0.05 -8.76
CA ASN A 67 11.76 -1.38 -9.07
C ASN A 67 13.28 -1.41 -9.33
N SER A 68 14.02 -0.33 -9.02
CA SER A 68 15.47 -0.35 -9.11
C SER A 68 16.09 -1.21 -7.99
N LEU A 69 17.29 -1.75 -8.22
CA LEU A 69 18.04 -2.46 -7.16
C LEU A 69 18.32 -1.58 -5.94
N ALA A 70 18.48 -0.26 -6.14
CA ALA A 70 18.68 0.70 -5.06
C ALA A 70 17.41 0.86 -4.22
N GLY A 71 16.24 1.02 -4.87
CA GLY A 71 14.94 1.06 -4.20
C GLY A 71 14.66 -0.23 -3.42
N LEU A 72 14.93 -1.39 -4.01
CA LEU A 72 14.80 -2.68 -3.34
C LEU A 72 15.72 -2.77 -2.11
N THR A 73 16.98 -2.34 -2.23
CA THR A 73 17.94 -2.35 -1.11
C THR A 73 17.46 -1.43 0.02
N ALA A 74 16.97 -0.24 -0.30
CA ALA A 74 16.43 0.69 0.69
C ALA A 74 15.21 0.12 1.42
N TRP A 75 14.31 -0.55 0.69
CA TRP A 75 13.16 -1.24 1.28
C TRP A 75 13.61 -2.37 2.23
N GLN A 76 14.53 -3.23 1.78
CA GLN A 76 15.05 -4.34 2.59
C GLN A 76 15.69 -3.85 3.90
N GLN A 77 16.40 -2.73 3.87
CA GLN A 77 16.97 -2.11 5.08
C GLN A 77 15.89 -1.64 6.07
N GLN A 78 14.77 -1.11 5.58
CA GLN A 78 13.65 -0.75 6.43
C GLN A 78 12.99 -2.00 7.05
N GLU A 79 12.80 -3.06 6.26
CA GLU A 79 12.32 -4.35 6.76
C GLU A 79 13.21 -4.93 7.85
N ASP A 80 14.54 -4.88 7.68
CA ASP A 80 15.49 -5.35 8.67
C ASP A 80 15.40 -4.54 9.98
N ALA A 81 15.22 -3.23 9.88
CA ALA A 81 15.05 -2.35 11.03
C ALA A 81 13.73 -2.62 11.78
N TRP A 82 12.62 -2.82 11.06
CA TRP A 82 11.35 -3.19 11.68
C TRP A 82 11.40 -4.57 12.33
N LEU A 83 12.03 -5.55 11.69
CA LEU A 83 12.20 -6.88 12.25
C LEU A 83 13.00 -6.83 13.55
N ALA A 84 14.14 -6.14 13.53
CA ALA A 84 14.95 -5.95 14.72
C ALA A 84 14.16 -5.26 15.85
N ARG A 85 13.37 -4.21 15.53
CA ARG A 85 12.52 -3.54 16.52
C ARG A 85 11.43 -4.46 17.06
N LEU A 86 10.76 -5.23 16.20
CA LEU A 86 9.73 -6.18 16.61
C LEU A 86 10.26 -7.24 17.59
N GLU A 87 11.49 -7.70 17.38
CA GLU A 87 12.15 -8.69 18.24
C GLU A 87 12.53 -8.14 19.63
N THR A 88 12.55 -6.83 19.82
CA THR A 88 12.71 -6.20 21.15
C THR A 88 11.42 -6.10 21.96
N ILE A 89 10.26 -6.25 21.31
CA ILE A 89 8.96 -6.15 21.97
C ILE A 89 8.62 -7.50 22.62
N GLU A 90 8.11 -7.48 23.85
CA GLU A 90 7.66 -8.68 24.54
C GLU A 90 6.61 -9.43 23.70
N LYS A 91 6.88 -10.71 23.42
CA LYS A 91 5.99 -11.53 22.60
C LYS A 91 4.66 -11.75 23.33
N PRO A 92 3.51 -11.39 22.73
CA PRO A 92 2.21 -11.67 23.32
C PRO A 92 2.00 -13.17 23.54
N THR A 93 1.45 -13.54 24.70
CA THR A 93 1.21 -14.94 25.09
C THR A 93 -0.26 -15.35 25.01
N GLU A 94 -1.18 -14.39 25.08
CA GLU A 94 -2.62 -14.63 24.94
C GLU A 94 -2.97 -14.89 23.46
N VAL A 95 -3.08 -16.16 23.11
CA VAL A 95 -3.42 -16.63 21.76
C VAL A 95 -4.74 -16.03 21.30
N GLY A 96 -4.75 -15.46 20.09
CA GLY A 96 -5.94 -14.86 19.48
C GLY A 96 -6.24 -13.43 19.94
N SER A 97 -5.52 -12.90 20.93
CA SER A 97 -5.60 -11.47 21.24
C SER A 97 -5.15 -10.62 20.05
N ARG A 98 -5.63 -9.37 19.99
CA ARG A 98 -5.29 -8.40 18.93
C ARG A 98 -3.76 -8.29 18.74
N ASN A 99 -3.02 -8.12 19.82
CA ASN A 99 -1.55 -8.05 19.78
C ASN A 99 -0.91 -9.35 19.33
N TRP A 100 -1.42 -10.51 19.76
CA TRP A 100 -0.87 -11.81 19.35
C TRP A 100 -1.01 -12.03 17.84
N VAL A 101 -2.17 -11.69 17.27
CA VAL A 101 -2.42 -11.80 15.83
C VAL A 101 -1.56 -10.82 15.05
N THR A 102 -1.54 -9.54 15.45
CA THR A 102 -0.75 -8.51 14.75
C THR A 102 0.75 -8.82 14.81
N TYR A 103 1.28 -9.24 15.97
CA TYR A 103 2.67 -9.66 16.10
C TYR A 103 2.99 -10.83 15.17
N GLY A 104 2.14 -11.86 15.17
CA GLY A 104 2.34 -13.05 14.36
C GLY A 104 2.39 -12.74 12.86
N LEU A 105 1.43 -11.94 12.37
CA LEU A 105 1.35 -11.55 10.96
C LEU A 105 2.53 -10.66 10.54
N LEU A 106 2.90 -9.68 11.35
CA LEU A 106 4.02 -8.80 11.04
C LEU A 106 5.35 -9.57 11.06
N LYS A 107 5.56 -10.46 12.05
CA LYS A 107 6.75 -11.29 12.13
C LYS A 107 6.86 -12.21 10.92
N ASP A 108 5.79 -12.93 10.58
CA ASP A 108 5.75 -13.82 9.42
C ASP A 108 6.04 -13.05 8.12
N LYS A 109 5.42 -11.88 7.92
CA LYS A 109 5.65 -11.06 6.74
C LYS A 109 7.12 -10.64 6.58
N LEU A 110 7.74 -10.15 7.67
CA LEU A 110 9.13 -9.69 7.65
C LEU A 110 10.12 -10.85 7.49
N ASP A 111 9.91 -11.95 8.23
CA ASP A 111 10.75 -13.16 8.11
C ASP A 111 10.66 -13.76 6.71
N ALA A 112 9.46 -13.85 6.14
CA ALA A 112 9.26 -14.35 4.78
C ALA A 112 9.95 -13.46 3.74
N SER A 113 9.85 -12.14 3.88
CA SER A 113 10.55 -11.21 2.98
C SER A 113 12.07 -11.41 3.03
N LEU A 114 12.65 -11.50 4.24
CA LEU A 114 14.07 -11.77 4.44
C LEU A 114 14.50 -13.12 3.84
N ALA A 115 13.73 -14.19 4.10
CA ALA A 115 14.03 -15.52 3.62
C ALA A 115 14.01 -15.62 2.09
N LEU A 116 13.10 -14.89 1.42
CA LEU A 116 12.97 -14.89 -0.04
C LEU A 116 14.09 -14.12 -0.76
N ARG A 117 14.91 -13.33 -0.07
CA ARG A 117 16.02 -12.58 -0.70
C ARG A 117 17.03 -13.49 -1.38
N VAL A 118 17.20 -14.73 -0.90
CA VAL A 118 18.08 -15.72 -1.55
C VAL A 118 17.61 -16.10 -2.96
N CYS A 119 16.31 -15.96 -3.25
CA CYS A 119 15.74 -16.28 -4.55
C CYS A 119 16.12 -15.27 -5.63
N ARG A 120 16.51 -14.03 -5.26
CA ARG A 120 16.93 -12.97 -6.19
C ARG A 120 15.94 -12.73 -7.34
N ASN A 121 14.64 -12.75 -7.02
CA ASN A 121 13.55 -12.66 -8.00
C ASN A 121 13.70 -11.46 -8.95
N GLU A 122 14.17 -10.33 -8.42
CA GLU A 122 14.43 -9.09 -9.15
C GLU A 122 15.41 -9.27 -10.33
N LEU A 123 16.23 -10.31 -10.31
CA LEU A 123 17.24 -10.56 -11.33
C LEU A 123 16.79 -11.51 -12.45
N TRP A 124 15.64 -12.19 -12.32
CA TRP A 124 15.26 -13.21 -13.31
C TRP A 124 13.76 -13.32 -13.62
N GLN A 125 12.88 -12.57 -12.95
CA GLN A 125 11.45 -12.64 -13.21
C GLN A 125 11.04 -12.04 -14.57
N ALA A 126 11.26 -12.82 -15.62
CA ALA A 126 10.98 -12.47 -17.02
C ALA A 126 10.02 -13.44 -17.69
N SER A 127 9.24 -14.21 -16.92
CA SER A 127 8.38 -15.27 -17.45
C SER A 127 6.96 -14.81 -17.78
N THR A 128 6.19 -15.68 -18.46
CA THR A 128 4.76 -15.49 -18.75
C THR A 128 3.87 -15.38 -17.50
N THR A 129 4.39 -15.63 -16.30
CA THR A 129 3.63 -15.51 -15.04
C THR A 129 4.22 -14.50 -14.06
N THR A 130 5.51 -14.17 -14.19
CA THR A 130 6.22 -13.35 -13.19
C THR A 130 6.68 -11.99 -13.72
N SER A 131 6.67 -11.77 -15.03
CA SER A 131 7.12 -10.50 -15.61
C SER A 131 6.08 -9.39 -15.39
N TRP A 132 6.53 -8.14 -15.30
CA TRP A 132 5.69 -6.95 -15.07
C TRP A 132 4.42 -6.87 -15.95
N HIS A 133 4.52 -7.34 -17.20
CA HIS A 133 3.44 -7.23 -18.18
C HIS A 133 2.22 -8.10 -17.86
N THR A 134 2.32 -9.01 -16.89
CA THR A 134 1.22 -9.88 -16.47
C THR A 134 0.26 -9.21 -15.48
N TRP A 135 0.70 -8.14 -14.80
CA TRP A 135 -0.07 -7.55 -13.70
C TRP A 135 -0.13 -6.02 -13.72
N VAL A 136 0.95 -5.31 -14.08
CA VAL A 136 0.96 -3.83 -14.12
C VAL A 136 -0.15 -3.27 -15.00
N PRO A 137 -0.42 -3.81 -16.21
CA PRO A 137 -1.46 -3.25 -17.06
C PRO A 137 -2.87 -3.33 -16.46
N PHE A 138 -3.15 -4.34 -15.61
CA PHE A 138 -4.45 -4.47 -14.93
C PHE A 138 -4.72 -3.28 -14.01
N VAL A 139 -3.69 -2.70 -13.40
CA VAL A 139 -3.85 -1.51 -12.53
C VAL A 139 -4.29 -0.28 -13.34
N PHE A 140 -3.88 -0.16 -14.61
CA PHE A 140 -4.35 0.90 -15.50
C PHE A 140 -5.84 0.72 -15.84
N ASP A 141 -6.31 -0.51 -15.99
CA ASP A 141 -7.72 -0.78 -16.22
C ASP A 141 -8.59 -0.40 -15.01
N LEU A 142 -8.08 -0.63 -13.79
CA LEU A 142 -8.75 -0.25 -12.54
C LEU A 142 -8.65 1.25 -12.20
N GLN A 143 -7.71 1.98 -12.80
CA GLN A 143 -7.39 3.34 -12.37
C GLN A 143 -8.59 4.29 -12.48
N PRO A 144 -8.96 5.03 -11.42
CA PRO A 144 -10.05 6.00 -11.49
C PRO A 144 -9.68 7.19 -12.40
N VAL A 145 -10.69 7.75 -13.08
CA VAL A 145 -10.55 8.82 -14.12
C VAL A 145 -11.74 9.78 -14.15
N GLU A 146 -12.57 9.77 -13.11
CA GLU A 146 -13.84 10.50 -13.05
C GLU A 146 -13.62 12.01 -13.05
N THR A 147 -12.55 12.50 -12.41
CA THR A 147 -12.22 13.92 -12.29
C THR A 147 -10.99 14.31 -13.13
N PRO A 148 -10.81 15.61 -13.48
CA PRO A 148 -9.62 16.09 -14.15
C PRO A 148 -8.31 15.73 -13.42
N GLU A 149 -8.32 15.76 -12.09
CA GLU A 149 -7.17 15.40 -11.26
C GLU A 149 -6.82 13.91 -11.42
N LEU A 150 -7.82 13.03 -11.40
CA LEU A 150 -7.63 11.60 -11.59
C LEU A 150 -7.13 11.26 -12.99
N ARG A 151 -7.61 11.97 -14.02
CA ARG A 151 -7.09 11.86 -15.39
C ARG A 151 -5.64 12.31 -15.48
N ALA A 152 -5.28 13.40 -14.82
CA ALA A 152 -3.88 13.85 -14.74
C ALA A 152 -2.98 12.80 -14.08
N GLN A 153 -3.43 12.17 -13.00
CA GLN A 153 -2.70 11.07 -12.35
C GLN A 153 -2.51 9.87 -13.30
N ALA A 154 -3.51 9.52 -14.12
CA ALA A 154 -3.40 8.46 -15.11
C ALA A 154 -2.34 8.76 -16.18
N LEU A 155 -2.29 10.00 -16.67
CA LEU A 155 -1.25 10.44 -17.59
C LEU A 155 0.14 10.42 -16.94
N THR A 156 0.28 10.87 -15.70
CA THR A 156 1.55 10.84 -14.96
C THR A 156 2.06 9.41 -14.79
N ARG A 157 1.21 8.47 -14.36
CA ARG A 157 1.60 7.06 -14.21
C ARG A 157 1.98 6.44 -15.56
N LEU A 158 1.21 6.69 -16.62
CA LEU A 158 1.51 6.20 -17.96
C LEU A 158 2.87 6.72 -18.45
N ALA A 159 3.17 7.99 -18.20
CA ALA A 159 4.44 8.60 -18.57
C ALA A 159 5.64 8.03 -17.80
N ALA A 160 5.43 7.41 -16.64
CA ALA A 160 6.49 6.77 -15.85
C ALA A 160 6.82 5.33 -16.29
N MET A 161 5.96 4.69 -17.08
CA MET A 161 6.15 3.30 -17.53
C MET A 161 7.49 3.05 -18.26
N PRO A 162 7.99 3.93 -19.15
CA PRO A 162 9.27 3.71 -19.80
C PRO A 162 10.42 3.53 -18.81
N ALA A 163 10.52 4.40 -17.80
CA ALA A 163 11.57 4.32 -16.78
C ALA A 163 11.46 3.04 -15.94
N TYR A 164 10.22 2.64 -15.58
CA TYR A 164 9.97 1.38 -14.89
C TYR A 164 10.44 0.17 -15.72
N ILE A 165 10.12 0.15 -17.02
CA ILE A 165 10.54 -0.93 -17.94
C ILE A 165 12.06 -0.93 -18.14
N ASP A 166 12.71 0.23 -18.22
CA ASP A 166 14.16 0.34 -18.34
C ASP A 166 14.87 -0.25 -17.11
N ASN A 167 14.34 0.00 -15.91
CA ASN A 167 14.83 -0.63 -14.67
C ASN A 167 14.69 -2.15 -14.71
N GLU A 168 13.54 -2.70 -15.15
CA GLU A 168 13.37 -4.15 -15.33
C GLU A 168 14.43 -4.72 -16.28
N ILE A 169 14.67 -4.06 -17.41
CA ILE A 169 15.69 -4.48 -18.39
C ILE A 169 17.08 -4.45 -17.77
N MET A 170 17.42 -3.42 -17.01
CA MET A 170 18.70 -3.31 -16.30
C MET A 170 18.89 -4.43 -15.29
N ASN A 171 17.87 -4.69 -14.46
CA ASN A 171 17.92 -5.74 -13.45
C ASN A 171 18.09 -7.13 -14.09
N LEU A 172 17.34 -7.43 -15.15
CA LEU A 172 17.42 -8.71 -15.86
C LEU A 172 18.77 -8.88 -16.57
N ARG A 173 19.37 -7.80 -17.09
CA ARG A 173 20.74 -7.85 -17.66
C ARG A 173 21.78 -8.14 -16.59
N GLU A 174 21.67 -7.50 -15.44
CA GLU A 174 22.53 -7.79 -14.28
C GLU A 174 22.37 -9.25 -13.83
N GLY A 175 21.12 -9.74 -13.81
CA GLY A 175 20.83 -11.14 -13.54
C GLY A 175 21.59 -12.09 -14.47
N LEU A 176 21.56 -11.85 -15.78
CA LEU A 176 22.31 -12.65 -16.75
C LEU A 176 23.83 -12.63 -16.50
N ILE A 177 24.40 -11.48 -16.12
CA ILE A 177 25.84 -11.36 -15.76
C ILE A 177 26.17 -12.22 -14.54
N LEU A 178 25.27 -12.25 -13.55
CA LEU A 178 25.43 -12.99 -12.30
C LEU A 178 24.99 -14.47 -12.40
N GLY A 179 24.51 -14.92 -13.57
CA GLY A 179 24.10 -16.30 -13.82
C GLY A 179 22.63 -16.62 -13.47
N TYR A 180 21.81 -15.61 -13.20
CA TYR A 180 20.36 -15.76 -13.02
C TYR A 180 19.65 -15.69 -14.39
N SER A 181 18.77 -16.64 -14.66
CA SER A 181 17.90 -16.61 -15.83
C SER A 181 16.63 -17.43 -15.59
N ALA A 182 15.51 -16.98 -16.18
CA ALA A 182 14.30 -17.79 -16.22
C ALA A 182 14.42 -18.94 -17.24
N PRO A 183 13.76 -20.09 -17.02
CA PRO A 183 13.76 -21.20 -17.97
C PRO A 183 13.21 -20.80 -19.34
N ARG A 184 13.85 -21.23 -20.44
CA ARG A 184 13.46 -20.87 -21.82
C ARG A 184 11.95 -21.04 -22.08
N VAL A 185 11.37 -22.17 -21.65
CA VAL A 185 9.97 -22.51 -21.89
C VAL A 185 8.99 -21.48 -21.31
N THR A 186 9.39 -20.73 -20.28
CA THR A 186 8.53 -19.72 -19.64
C THR A 186 8.79 -18.30 -20.16
N VAL A 187 9.82 -18.08 -20.99
CA VAL A 187 10.21 -16.75 -21.50
C VAL A 187 9.96 -16.61 -23.00
N GLU A 188 10.00 -17.70 -23.76
CA GLU A 188 9.96 -17.67 -25.23
C GLU A 188 8.73 -16.92 -25.80
N ALA A 189 7.58 -17.00 -25.12
CA ALA A 189 6.35 -16.30 -25.50
C ALA A 189 6.30 -14.82 -25.06
N VAL A 190 7.12 -14.40 -24.10
CA VAL A 190 7.03 -13.08 -23.45
C VAL A 190 7.21 -11.92 -24.42
N PRO A 191 8.16 -11.92 -25.37
CA PRO A 191 8.27 -10.83 -26.34
C PRO A 191 7.00 -10.63 -27.18
N HIS A 192 6.27 -11.69 -27.49
CA HIS A 192 5.00 -11.59 -28.19
C HIS A 192 3.90 -10.99 -27.30
N GLN A 193 3.82 -11.42 -26.04
CA GLN A 193 2.87 -10.88 -25.06
C GLN A 193 3.10 -9.38 -24.82
N VAL A 194 4.35 -8.96 -24.58
CA VAL A 194 4.70 -7.53 -24.42
C VAL A 194 4.35 -6.73 -25.69
N ARG A 195 4.61 -7.25 -26.89
CA ARG A 195 4.23 -6.56 -28.14
C ARG A 195 2.72 -6.40 -28.30
N SER A 196 1.91 -7.30 -27.75
CA SER A 196 0.44 -7.17 -27.78
C SER A 196 -0.08 -5.98 -26.97
N LEU A 197 0.75 -5.45 -26.05
CA LEU A 197 0.45 -4.23 -25.29
C LEU A 197 0.72 -2.95 -26.10
N ILE A 198 1.21 -3.06 -27.34
CA ILE A 198 1.45 -1.92 -28.23
C ILE A 198 0.27 -1.80 -29.19
N GLY A 199 -0.41 -0.67 -29.15
CA GLY A 199 -1.51 -0.39 -30.08
C GLY A 199 -2.59 0.48 -29.45
N ARG A 200 -3.58 0.83 -30.26
CA ARG A 200 -4.72 1.65 -29.83
C ARG A 200 -5.64 0.92 -28.84
N ASP A 201 -5.67 -0.41 -28.92
CA ASP A 201 -6.49 -1.26 -28.06
C ASP A 201 -5.70 -1.75 -26.83
N SER A 202 -4.55 -1.12 -26.55
CA SER A 202 -3.74 -1.47 -25.39
C SER A 202 -4.49 -1.20 -24.10
N ILE A 203 -4.43 -2.15 -23.17
CA ILE A 203 -4.99 -2.01 -21.81
C ILE A 203 -4.39 -0.82 -21.05
N PHE A 204 -3.17 -0.38 -21.37
CA PHE A 204 -2.60 0.87 -20.82
C PHE A 204 -3.42 2.11 -21.18
N LEU A 205 -4.17 2.05 -22.29
CA LEU A 205 -5.05 3.11 -22.76
C LEU A 205 -6.50 2.91 -22.30
N GLY A 206 -6.79 1.87 -21.51
CA GLY A 206 -8.11 1.62 -20.91
C GLY A 206 -8.70 2.85 -20.19
N PRO A 207 -7.92 3.64 -19.42
CA PRO A 207 -8.37 4.92 -18.86
C PRO A 207 -9.04 5.86 -19.88
N SER A 208 -8.53 5.95 -21.11
CA SER A 208 -9.07 6.84 -22.15
C SER A 208 -10.41 6.40 -22.72
N GLN A 209 -10.78 5.13 -22.56
CA GLN A 209 -12.03 4.58 -23.07
C GLN A 209 -13.19 4.75 -22.08
N ARG A 210 -12.89 5.10 -20.82
CA ARG A 210 -13.87 5.25 -19.73
C ARG A 210 -14.33 6.69 -19.51
N THR A 211 -13.83 7.62 -20.34
CA THR A 211 -14.20 9.04 -20.29
C THR A 211 -14.80 9.45 -21.63
N ASN A 212 -15.94 10.15 -21.61
CA ASN A 212 -16.61 10.69 -22.81
C ASN A 212 -15.95 11.99 -23.32
N ASP A 213 -14.63 12.11 -23.17
CA ASP A 213 -13.88 13.31 -23.58
C ASP A 213 -13.57 13.28 -25.10
#